data_AF-A0A968GMJ0-F1
#
_entry.id   AF-A0A968GMJ0-F1
#
_cell.length_a   1.000
_cell.length_b   1.000
_cell.length_c   1.000
_cell.angle_alpha   90.00
_cell.angle_beta   90.00
_cell.angle_gamma   90.00
#
_symmetry.space_group_name_H-M   'P 1'
#
loop_
_entity.id
_entity.type
_entity.pdbx_description
1 polymer ?
#
loop_
_entity_poly.entity_id
_entity_poly.type
_entity_poly.pdbx_seq_one_letter_code
_entity_poly.pdbx_strand_id
1 'polypeptide(L)'
;MGTNYKFTDSNKSAPRRGNTHPVMRGIGCILMVIVPLLSYGAGSLLAQQNFGSQILPISWYGRMTFPDWAYRLTGLNFIANFLSSIDRLPATLALSAIVFIVFGGILSVLWGYMYSLLAPSKYGPFDVPPPRVKTKKYKR
;
A
#
# COMPACT_ATOMS: atom_id res chain seq x y z
N MET A 1 10.29 -53.79 22.21
CA MET A 1 11.42 -52.85 22.40
C MET A 1 11.06 -51.55 21.68
N GLY A 2 10.36 -50.64 22.36
CA GLY A 2 9.76 -49.45 21.75
C GLY A 2 10.72 -48.27 21.76
N THR A 3 11.04 -47.73 20.59
CA THR A 3 11.90 -46.55 20.46
C THR A 3 11.13 -45.32 20.94
N ASN A 4 11.65 -44.66 21.98
CA ASN A 4 11.09 -43.41 22.51
C ASN A 4 11.52 -42.25 21.61
N TYR A 5 10.66 -41.82 20.69
CA TYR A 5 10.85 -40.59 19.94
C TYR A 5 10.40 -39.40 20.79
N LYS A 6 11.37 -38.59 21.23
CA LYS A 6 11.16 -37.36 21.97
C LYS A 6 10.80 -36.27 20.96
N PHE A 7 9.50 -36.00 20.77
CA PHE A 7 9.06 -34.84 20.01
C PHE A 7 9.42 -33.59 20.82
N THR A 8 10.55 -32.96 20.50
CA THR A 8 10.81 -31.59 20.91
C THR A 8 9.72 -30.73 20.26
N ASP A 9 8.88 -30.12 21.09
CA ASP A 9 7.99 -29.05 20.67
C ASP A 9 8.86 -27.95 20.05
N SER A 10 9.03 -28.03 18.73
CA SER A 10 9.51 -26.94 17.92
C SER A 10 8.46 -25.85 18.06
N ASN A 11 8.72 -24.93 18.99
CA ASN A 11 8.17 -23.59 18.97
C ASN A 11 8.08 -23.22 17.49
N LYS A 12 6.84 -23.04 16.98
CA LYS A 12 6.59 -22.60 15.61
C LYS A 12 7.44 -21.37 15.41
N SER A 13 8.62 -21.58 14.85
CA SER A 13 9.58 -20.53 14.63
C SER A 13 8.88 -19.70 13.58
N ALA A 14 8.41 -18.51 13.97
CA ALA A 14 7.91 -17.54 13.02
C ALA A 14 8.89 -17.56 11.83
N PRO A 15 8.41 -17.67 10.58
CA PRO A 15 9.27 -17.86 9.41
C PRO A 15 10.46 -16.92 9.55
N ARG A 16 11.68 -17.49 9.58
CA ARG A 16 12.91 -16.74 9.86
C ARG A 16 12.90 -15.51 8.94
N ARG A 17 12.74 -14.32 9.54
CA ARG A 17 12.80 -13.03 8.86
C ARG A 17 14.21 -12.91 8.27
N GLY A 18 14.40 -13.35 7.04
CA GLY A 18 15.74 -13.46 6.46
C GLY A 18 15.79 -13.90 5.01
N ASN A 19 14.98 -14.89 4.61
CA ASN A 19 15.11 -15.49 3.27
C ASN A 19 14.11 -14.95 2.23
N THR A 20 13.67 -13.69 2.37
CA THR A 20 12.95 -13.02 1.28
C THR A 20 13.99 -12.46 0.31
N HIS A 21 14.00 -12.96 -0.93
CA HIS A 21 14.96 -12.57 -1.95
C HIS A 21 15.00 -11.02 -2.11
N PRO A 22 16.17 -10.36 -2.15
CA PRO A 22 16.28 -8.90 -2.13
C PRO A 22 15.46 -8.20 -3.23
N VAL A 23 15.39 -8.80 -4.42
CA VAL A 23 14.59 -8.32 -5.57
C VAL A 23 13.10 -8.24 -5.22
N MET A 24 12.61 -9.17 -4.38
CA MET A 24 11.21 -9.18 -3.92
C MET A 24 10.89 -8.02 -2.97
N ARG A 25 11.91 -7.46 -2.30
CA ARG A 25 11.76 -6.24 -1.47
C ARG A 25 11.93 -4.95 -2.29
N GLY A 26 12.77 -4.99 -3.33
CA GLY A 26 13.11 -3.82 -4.16
C GLY A 26 11.96 -3.28 -5.01
N ILE A 27 11.15 -4.16 -5.62
CA ILE A 27 10.06 -3.70 -6.50
C ILE A 27 8.98 -2.94 -5.73
N GLY A 28 8.64 -3.37 -4.51
CA GLY A 28 7.68 -2.63 -3.67
C GLY A 28 8.16 -1.21 -3.37
N CYS A 29 9.47 -1.04 -3.12
CA CYS A 29 10.09 0.27 -2.88
C CYS A 29 10.00 1.17 -4.13
N ILE A 30 10.30 0.63 -5.32
CA ILE A 30 10.20 1.38 -6.57
C ILE A 30 8.74 1.77 -6.84
N LEU A 31 7.79 0.84 -6.65
CA LEU A 31 6.36 1.11 -6.83
C LEU A 31 5.85 2.19 -5.87
N MET A 32 6.39 2.25 -4.64
CA MET A 32 6.04 3.29 -3.67
C MET A 32 6.37 4.71 -4.15
N VAL A 33 7.35 4.86 -5.04
CA VAL A 33 7.72 6.18 -5.62
C VAL A 33 7.01 6.41 -6.95
N ILE A 34 6.99 5.40 -7.83
CA ILE A 34 6.44 5.53 -9.18
C ILE A 34 4.92 5.72 -9.15
N VAL A 35 4.21 4.97 -8.30
CA VAL A 35 2.75 4.97 -8.29
C VAL A 35 2.19 6.35 -7.89
N PRO A 36 2.62 7.01 -6.79
CA PRO A 36 2.16 8.36 -6.47
C PRO A 36 2.48 9.37 -7.57
N LEU A 37 3.66 9.28 -8.19
CA LEU A 37 4.09 10.20 -9.24
C LEU A 37 3.19 10.10 -10.48
N LEU A 38 2.93 8.88 -10.96
CA LEU A 38 2.02 8.65 -12.08
C LEU A 38 0.57 9.02 -11.73
N SER A 39 0.13 8.75 -10.50
CA SER A 39 -1.23 9.05 -10.05
C SER A 39 -1.48 10.56 -9.99
N TYR A 40 -0.50 11.35 -9.56
CA TYR A 40 -0.57 12.80 -9.61
C TYR A 40 -0.64 13.33 -11.05
N GLY A 41 0.23 12.81 -11.93
CA GLY A 41 0.23 13.19 -13.35
C GLY A 41 -1.12 12.91 -14.01
N ALA A 42 -1.63 11.68 -13.87
CA ALA A 42 -2.94 11.29 -14.39
C ALA A 42 -4.08 12.11 -13.76
N GLY A 43 -4.06 12.31 -12.44
CA GLY A 43 -5.05 13.12 -11.74
C GLY A 43 -5.11 14.57 -12.24
N SER A 44 -3.95 15.17 -12.53
CA SER A 44 -3.89 16.53 -13.07
C SER A 44 -4.46 16.64 -14.49
N LEU A 45 -4.22 15.64 -15.35
CA LEU A 45 -4.78 15.58 -16.70
C LEU A 45 -6.30 15.39 -16.67
N LEU A 46 -6.79 14.52 -15.80
CA LEU A 46 -8.23 14.29 -15.61
C LEU A 46 -8.92 15.55 -15.07
N ALA A 47 -8.29 16.26 -14.12
CA ALA A 47 -8.82 17.52 -13.59
C ALA A 47 -8.86 18.62 -14.66
N GLN A 48 -7.91 18.66 -15.58
CA GLN A 48 -7.92 19.61 -16.71
C GLN A 48 -9.12 19.39 -17.64
N GLN A 49 -9.51 18.14 -17.85
CA GLN A 49 -10.64 17.75 -18.69
C GLN A 49 -12.00 17.85 -17.97
N ASN A 50 -12.06 18.39 -16.75
CA ASN A 50 -13.26 18.40 -15.90
C ASN A 50 -13.87 17.00 -15.70
N PHE A 51 -13.02 15.96 -15.73
CA PHE A 51 -13.45 14.58 -15.53
C PHE A 51 -13.94 14.40 -14.10
N GLY A 52 -15.10 13.75 -13.92
CA GLY A 52 -15.68 13.53 -12.60
C GLY A 52 -16.52 14.69 -12.06
N SER A 53 -16.85 15.71 -12.87
CA SER A 53 -17.70 16.84 -12.46
C SER A 53 -19.12 16.45 -12.01
N GLN A 54 -19.56 15.24 -12.33
CA GLN A 54 -20.81 14.65 -11.85
C GLN A 54 -20.72 14.15 -10.39
N ILE A 55 -19.50 13.81 -9.94
CA ILE A 55 -19.24 13.17 -8.63
C ILE A 55 -18.58 14.17 -7.69
N LEU A 56 -17.66 14.99 -8.23
CA LEU A 56 -16.93 16.01 -7.50
C LEU A 56 -17.67 17.35 -7.60
N PRO A 57 -17.79 18.11 -6.50
CA PRO A 57 -18.37 19.44 -6.53
C PRO A 57 -17.67 20.35 -7.55
N ILE A 58 -18.44 21.12 -8.32
CA ILE A 58 -17.90 22.11 -9.26
C ILE A 58 -16.94 23.09 -8.56
N SER A 59 -17.18 23.41 -7.29
CA SER A 59 -16.33 24.30 -6.49
C SER A 59 -14.87 23.80 -6.37
N TRP A 60 -14.62 22.49 -6.52
CA TRP A 60 -13.27 21.91 -6.42
C TRP A 60 -12.44 22.08 -7.70
N TYR A 61 -13.08 22.40 -8.83
CA TYR A 61 -12.39 22.79 -10.07
C TYR A 61 -12.01 24.28 -10.06
N GLY A 62 -12.40 25.02 -9.02
CA GLY A 62 -11.97 26.39 -8.79
C GLY A 62 -10.65 26.48 -8.01
N ARG A 63 -10.39 27.66 -7.46
CA ARG A 63 -9.32 27.89 -6.49
C ARG A 63 -9.75 27.45 -5.11
N MET A 64 -8.80 26.95 -4.33
CA MET A 64 -9.06 26.59 -2.95
C MET A 64 -9.24 27.85 -2.12
N THR A 65 -10.42 28.05 -1.56
CA THR A 65 -10.72 29.15 -0.64
C THR A 65 -10.64 28.67 0.80
N PHE A 66 -9.90 29.40 1.63
CA PHE A 66 -9.84 29.15 3.06
C PHE A 66 -10.73 30.14 3.81
N PRO A 67 -11.28 29.77 4.98
CA PRO A 67 -12.01 30.70 5.83
C PRO A 67 -11.09 31.80 6.40
N ASP A 68 -11.64 32.99 6.64
CA ASP A 68 -10.86 34.19 7.01
C ASP A 68 -9.94 34.01 8.22
N TRP A 69 -10.34 33.17 9.19
CA TRP A 69 -9.52 32.89 10.37
C TRP A 69 -8.18 32.23 10.01
N ALA A 70 -8.12 31.47 8.92
CA ALA A 70 -6.89 30.78 8.49
C ALA A 70 -5.84 31.77 7.98
N TYR A 71 -6.27 32.89 7.40
CA TYR A 71 -5.37 33.97 6.95
C TYR A 71 -4.91 34.90 8.08
N ARG A 72 -5.57 34.88 9.25
CA ARG A 72 -5.18 35.72 10.40
C ARG A 72 -3.97 35.16 11.15
N LEU A 73 -3.71 33.86 11.05
CA LEU A 73 -2.56 33.21 11.67
C LEU A 73 -1.32 33.44 10.79
N THR A 74 -0.32 34.14 11.30
CA THR A 74 0.88 34.56 10.54
C THR A 74 1.58 33.39 9.83
N GLY A 75 1.69 32.22 10.47
CA GLY A 75 2.31 31.04 9.86
C GLY A 75 1.41 30.34 8.83
N LEU A 76 0.10 30.37 9.03
CA LEU A 76 -0.85 29.67 8.14
C LEU A 76 -1.21 30.52 6.92
N ASN A 77 -1.12 31.84 7.02
CA ASN A 77 -1.36 32.79 5.94
C ASN A 77 -0.49 32.49 4.71
N PHE A 78 0.82 32.25 4.91
CA PHE A 78 1.74 31.90 3.83
C PHE A 78 1.32 30.63 3.10
N ILE A 79 1.00 29.57 3.85
CA ILE A 79 0.60 28.26 3.30
C ILE A 79 -0.76 28.36 2.60
N ALA A 80 -1.71 29.07 3.20
CA ALA A 80 -3.04 29.27 2.65
C ALA A 80 -2.98 30.05 1.33
N ASN A 81 -2.18 31.11 1.27
CA ASN A 81 -1.95 31.87 0.03
C ASN A 81 -1.28 30.99 -1.04
N PHE A 82 -0.25 30.23 -0.67
CA PHE A 82 0.43 29.32 -1.59
C PHE A 82 -0.53 28.25 -2.16
N LEU A 83 -1.29 27.56 -1.32
CA LEU A 83 -2.27 26.57 -1.77
C LEU A 83 -3.38 27.19 -2.63
N SER A 84 -3.84 28.39 -2.29
CA SER A 84 -4.88 29.08 -3.05
C SER A 84 -4.42 29.58 -4.43
N SER A 85 -3.10 29.73 -4.63
CA SER A 85 -2.52 30.14 -5.92
C SER A 85 -2.50 29.02 -6.97
N ILE A 86 -2.65 27.77 -6.53
CA ILE A 86 -2.66 26.61 -7.40
C ILE A 86 -4.09 26.36 -7.89
N ASP A 87 -4.32 26.54 -9.18
CA ASP A 87 -5.62 26.29 -9.79
C ASP A 87 -5.99 24.80 -9.70
N ARG A 88 -7.27 24.49 -9.39
CA ARG A 88 -7.83 23.13 -9.40
C ARG A 88 -7.13 22.14 -8.46
N LEU A 89 -6.41 22.63 -7.44
CA LEU A 89 -5.73 21.78 -6.45
C LEU A 89 -6.66 20.73 -5.84
N PRO A 90 -7.86 21.07 -5.30
CA PRO A 90 -8.69 20.07 -4.64
C PRO A 90 -9.21 19.00 -5.59
N ALA A 91 -9.62 19.35 -6.82
CA ALA A 91 -10.01 18.36 -7.83
C ALA A 91 -8.84 17.45 -8.24
N THR A 92 -7.66 18.02 -8.48
CA THR A 92 -6.45 17.28 -8.85
C THR A 92 -6.05 16.29 -7.75
N LEU A 93 -6.11 16.72 -6.49
CA LEU A 93 -5.73 15.90 -5.35
C LEU A 93 -6.75 14.77 -5.09
N ALA A 94 -8.05 15.05 -5.24
CA ALA A 94 -9.09 14.02 -5.15
C ALA A 94 -8.96 12.98 -6.28
N LEU A 95 -8.80 13.42 -7.52
CA LEU A 95 -8.66 12.52 -8.68
C LEU A 95 -7.36 11.70 -8.62
N SER A 96 -6.25 12.32 -8.23
CA SER A 96 -4.99 11.59 -8.05
C SER A 96 -5.08 10.55 -6.93
N ALA A 97 -5.80 10.81 -5.84
CA ALA A 97 -6.06 9.81 -4.81
C ALA A 97 -6.91 8.64 -5.34
N ILE A 98 -7.94 8.93 -6.14
CA ILE A 98 -8.76 7.89 -6.78
C ILE A 98 -7.90 7.05 -7.74
N VAL A 99 -7.13 7.70 -8.61
CA VAL A 99 -6.22 7.01 -9.55
C VAL A 99 -5.19 6.19 -8.78
N PHE A 100 -4.64 6.72 -7.69
CA PHE A 100 -3.71 6.00 -6.84
C PHE A 100 -4.30 4.71 -6.28
N ILE A 101 -5.54 4.76 -5.76
CA ILE A 101 -6.23 3.59 -5.24
C ILE A 101 -6.51 2.58 -6.36
N VAL A 102 -7.01 3.03 -7.50
CA VAL A 102 -7.36 2.15 -8.62
C VAL A 102 -6.10 1.52 -9.23
N PHE A 103 -5.13 2.35 -9.62
CA PHE A 103 -3.90 1.91 -10.28
C PHE A 103 -2.99 1.12 -9.32
N GLY A 104 -2.81 1.62 -8.10
CA GLY A 104 -2.07 0.92 -7.05
C GLY A 104 -2.74 -0.39 -6.63
N GLY A 105 -4.07 -0.40 -6.56
CA GLY A 105 -4.86 -1.60 -6.28
C GLY A 105 -4.70 -2.66 -7.38
N ILE A 106 -4.83 -2.27 -8.64
CA ILE A 106 -4.62 -3.17 -9.79
C ILE A 106 -3.20 -3.74 -9.78
N LEU A 107 -2.19 -2.90 -9.61
CA LEU A 107 -0.80 -3.35 -9.51
C LEU A 107 -0.57 -4.31 -8.34
N SER A 108 -1.20 -4.06 -7.19
CA SER A 108 -1.11 -4.94 -6.02
C SER A 108 -1.68 -6.33 -6.31
N VAL A 109 -2.82 -6.41 -7.00
CA VAL A 109 -3.45 -7.68 -7.40
C VAL A 109 -2.56 -8.40 -8.42
N LEU A 110 -2.08 -7.71 -9.45
CA LEU A 110 -1.19 -8.28 -10.47
C LEU A 110 0.09 -8.83 -9.83
N TRP A 111 0.67 -8.09 -8.89
CA TRP A 111 1.86 -8.50 -8.17
C TRP A 111 1.60 -9.72 -7.30
N GLY A 112 0.49 -9.74 -6.55
CA GLY A 112 0.07 -10.91 -5.77
C GLY A 112 -0.09 -12.16 -6.64
N TYR A 113 -0.68 -12.00 -7.83
CA TYR A 113 -0.83 -13.10 -8.79
C TYR A 113 0.52 -13.60 -9.33
N MET A 114 1.41 -12.70 -9.74
CA MET A 114 2.78 -13.06 -10.13
C MET A 114 3.52 -13.82 -9.03
N TYR A 115 3.37 -13.38 -7.78
CA TYR A 115 3.98 -14.08 -6.64
C TYR A 115 3.42 -15.45 -6.44
N SER A 116 2.12 -15.65 -6.66
CA SER A 116 1.53 -16.97 -6.54
C SER A 116 2.08 -17.96 -7.57
N LEU A 117 2.47 -17.48 -8.76
CA LEU A 117 3.01 -18.32 -9.84
C LEU A 117 4.51 -18.57 -9.71
N LEU A 118 5.27 -17.54 -9.32
CA LEU A 118 6.73 -17.57 -9.30
C LEU A 118 7.31 -17.85 -7.91
N ALA A 119 6.49 -17.93 -6.86
CA ALA A 119 6.98 -18.26 -5.54
C ALA A 119 7.50 -19.71 -5.50
N PRO A 120 8.71 -19.94 -4.98
CA PRO A 120 9.23 -21.29 -4.78
C PRO A 120 8.33 -22.08 -3.81
N SER A 121 8.37 -23.41 -3.92
CA SER A 121 7.63 -24.29 -3.00
C SER A 121 7.99 -23.97 -1.55
N LYS A 122 6.97 -23.94 -0.67
CA LYS A 122 7.15 -23.63 0.76
C LYS A 122 8.05 -24.61 1.50
N TYR A 123 8.22 -25.80 0.95
CA TYR A 123 9.08 -26.86 1.48
C TYR A 123 10.21 -27.13 0.50
N GLY A 124 11.41 -27.33 1.03
CA GLY A 124 12.52 -27.87 0.26
C GLY A 124 12.30 -29.35 -0.06
N PRO A 125 13.08 -29.92 -1.00
CA PRO A 125 12.92 -31.31 -1.45
C PRO A 125 13.07 -32.35 -0.32
N PHE A 126 13.72 -32.01 0.79
CA PHE A 126 13.92 -32.89 1.95
C PHE A 126 13.11 -32.47 3.19
N ASP A 127 12.27 -31.44 3.09
CA ASP A 127 11.61 -30.83 4.25
C ASP A 127 10.20 -31.42 4.40
N VAL A 128 9.96 -32.18 5.48
CA VAL A 128 8.67 -32.83 5.73
C VAL A 128 7.72 -31.81 6.37
N PRO A 129 6.47 -31.66 5.88
CA PRO A 129 5.53 -30.73 6.47
C PRO A 129 5.30 -31.05 7.95
N PRO A 130 5.18 -30.04 8.82
CA PRO A 130 5.02 -30.25 10.25
C PRO A 130 3.74 -31.07 10.51
N PRO A 131 3.81 -32.10 11.37
CA PRO A 131 2.67 -32.94 11.68
C PRO A 131 1.56 -32.09 12.29
N ARG A 132 0.35 -32.15 11.73
CA ARG A 132 -0.84 -31.38 12.17
C ARG A 132 -1.49 -31.93 13.43
N VAL A 133 -0.71 -32.53 14.34
CA VAL A 133 -1.24 -33.15 15.55
C VAL A 133 -1.39 -32.07 16.63
N LYS A 134 -2.62 -31.79 17.05
CA LYS A 134 -2.90 -30.94 18.21
C LYS A 134 -2.68 -31.79 19.48
N THR A 135 -1.48 -31.78 20.03
CA THR A 135 -1.21 -32.43 21.32
C THR A 135 -1.70 -31.56 22.47
N LYS A 136 -2.32 -32.17 23.48
CA LYS A 136 -2.69 -31.47 24.72
C LYS A 136 -1.42 -31.26 25.54
N LYS A 137 -1.22 -30.02 26.03
CA LYS A 137 -0.07 -29.66 26.86
C LYS A 137 -0.14 -30.42 28.19
N TYR A 138 0.86 -31.24 28.49
CA TYR A 138 0.93 -31.98 29.74
C TYR A 138 1.12 -31.00 30.90
N LYS A 139 0.21 -31.03 31.89
CA LYS A 139 0.33 -30.27 33.14
C LYS A 139 0.87 -31.22 34.20
N ARG A 140 2.03 -30.87 34.75
CA ARG A 140 2.73 -31.66 35.77
C ARG A 140 2.20 -31.33 37.15
#